data_AF-A0A925QA26-F1
#
_entry.id   AF-A0A925QA26-F1
#
_cell.length_a   1.000
_cell.length_b   1.000
_cell.length_c   1.000
_cell.angle_alpha   90.00
_cell.angle_beta   90.00
_cell.angle_gamma   90.00
#
_symmetry.space_group_name_H-M   'P 1'
#
loop_
_entity.id
_entity.type
_entity.pdbx_description
1 polymer ?
#
loop_
_entity_poly.entity_id
_entity_poly.type
_entity_poly.pdbx_seq_one_letter_code
_entity_poly.pdbx_strand_id
1 'polypeptide(L)'
;MKVFLSSTYVDLRDYRNKAAEAIERLDQQVGRMEVFGARPDEPQAASLGEIDTCDIFVGIYAHRYGYKPPGSDISITQAEFRYAQSLGKSSFCFVVNDDQPWSPQMIEDEPGKSSLRAFKTEIGTGLVTEKFTTPDDLALKIATSLGRHIAQPFSPLVSGLRNLIQSNSGVSADNRQAVADALSAAVAIANRTLRYVAERGRSSEVNPTKEEELSQGWAEAGFKLLALPNPPTDLANRYLLKAEYWSYPELWTDERVDVARIRLTEIAEESRTILLGMHLPDN
;
A
#
# COMPACT_ATOMS: atom_id res chain seq x y z
N MET A 1 -2.21 5.06 -3.69
CA MET A 1 -2.45 3.84 -4.49
C MET A 1 -3.94 3.71 -4.76
N LYS A 2 -4.31 3.02 -5.83
CA LYS A 2 -5.69 2.66 -6.14
C LYS A 2 -5.97 1.25 -5.66
N VAL A 3 -7.00 1.10 -4.84
CA VAL A 3 -7.45 -0.16 -4.26
C VAL A 3 -8.76 -0.55 -4.92
N PHE A 4 -8.84 -1.74 -5.52
CA PHE A 4 -10.10 -2.27 -6.03
C PHE A 4 -10.81 -3.12 -4.97
N LEU A 5 -12.05 -2.79 -4.63
CA LEU A 5 -12.86 -3.46 -3.61
C LEU A 5 -13.89 -4.41 -4.22
N SER A 6 -13.53 -5.70 -4.32
CA SER A 6 -14.36 -6.79 -4.83
C SER A 6 -15.15 -7.48 -3.73
N SER A 7 -16.47 -7.64 -3.94
CA SER A 7 -17.34 -8.52 -3.15
C SER A 7 -18.71 -8.62 -3.79
N THR A 8 -19.57 -9.49 -3.26
CA THR A 8 -21.02 -9.37 -3.47
C THR A 8 -21.55 -8.08 -2.83
N TYR A 9 -22.67 -7.55 -3.34
CA TYR A 9 -23.20 -6.25 -2.89
C TYR A 9 -24.26 -6.38 -1.80
N VAL A 10 -25.33 -7.13 -2.08
CA VAL A 10 -26.58 -7.10 -1.30
C VAL A 10 -26.37 -7.50 0.16
N ASP A 11 -25.58 -8.54 0.42
CA ASP A 11 -25.30 -9.08 1.75
C ASP A 11 -24.19 -8.33 2.49
N LEU A 12 -23.40 -7.51 1.79
CA LEU A 12 -22.18 -6.90 2.31
C LEU A 12 -22.20 -5.37 2.26
N ARG A 13 -23.35 -4.73 2.02
CA ARG A 13 -23.43 -3.26 1.85
C ARG A 13 -22.75 -2.48 2.99
N ASP A 14 -23.06 -2.81 4.23
CA ASP A 14 -22.49 -2.12 5.40
C ASP A 14 -21.00 -2.42 5.58
N TYR A 15 -20.59 -3.66 5.29
CA TYR A 15 -19.19 -4.09 5.29
C TYR A 15 -18.38 -3.35 4.23
N ARG A 16 -18.92 -3.21 3.01
CA ARG A 16 -18.28 -2.47 1.91
C ARG A 16 -18.15 -0.99 2.22
N ASN A 17 -19.16 -0.38 2.83
CA ASN A 17 -19.10 1.03 3.25
C ASN A 17 -17.97 1.25 4.25
N LYS A 18 -17.90 0.43 5.30
CA LYS A 18 -16.85 0.50 6.33
C LYS A 18 -15.46 0.18 5.77
N ALA A 19 -15.36 -0.78 4.87
CA ALA A 19 -14.13 -1.11 4.17
C ALA A 19 -13.63 0.08 3.32
N ALA A 20 -14.50 0.70 2.54
CA ALA A 20 -14.14 1.86 1.74
C ALA A 20 -13.69 3.04 2.61
N GLU A 21 -14.44 3.37 3.68
CA GLU A 21 -14.04 4.41 4.64
C GLU A 21 -12.65 4.13 5.25
N ALA A 22 -12.37 2.87 5.59
CA ALA A 22 -11.07 2.48 6.16
C ALA A 22 -9.93 2.68 5.16
N ILE A 23 -10.15 2.33 3.88
CA ILE A 23 -9.15 2.51 2.82
C ILE A 23 -8.95 4.01 2.52
N GLU A 24 -10.02 4.79 2.45
CA GLU A 24 -9.97 6.24 2.24
C GLU A 24 -9.24 6.95 3.39
N ARG A 25 -9.44 6.53 4.64
CA ARG A 25 -8.70 7.04 5.82
C ARG A 25 -7.20 6.74 5.78
N LEU A 26 -6.76 5.79 4.96
CA LEU A 26 -5.35 5.54 4.67
C LEU A 26 -4.82 6.42 3.52
N ASP A 27 -5.58 7.42 3.06
CA ASP A 27 -5.24 8.30 1.94
C ASP A 27 -5.08 7.53 0.61
N GLN A 28 -5.89 6.47 0.44
CA GLN A 28 -5.91 5.62 -0.76
C GLN A 28 -7.21 5.80 -1.54
N GLN A 29 -7.14 5.69 -2.86
CA GLN A 29 -8.32 5.76 -3.73
C GLN A 29 -9.01 4.41 -3.79
N VAL A 30 -10.35 4.37 -3.65
CA VAL A 30 -11.14 3.13 -3.70
C VAL A 30 -11.92 3.04 -5.01
N GLY A 31 -11.58 2.05 -5.84
CA GLY A 31 -12.39 1.61 -6.97
C GLY A 31 -13.44 0.60 -6.50
N ARG A 32 -14.72 0.88 -6.76
CA ARG A 32 -15.84 -0.03 -6.45
C ARG A 32 -16.99 0.19 -7.44
N MET A 33 -17.72 -0.89 -7.75
CA MET A 33 -18.80 -0.85 -8.74
C MET A 33 -19.87 0.23 -8.50
N GLU A 34 -20.10 0.62 -7.25
CA GLU A 34 -21.08 1.64 -6.87
C GLU A 34 -20.77 3.05 -7.40
N VAL A 35 -19.49 3.34 -7.67
CA VAL A 35 -19.03 4.69 -8.07
C VAL A 35 -18.61 4.78 -9.53
N PHE A 36 -18.77 3.71 -10.32
CA PHE A 36 -18.35 3.72 -11.74
C PHE A 36 -19.24 4.58 -12.64
N GLY A 37 -20.44 4.97 -12.17
CA GLY A 37 -21.40 5.78 -12.92
C GLY A 37 -22.05 5.00 -14.07
N ALA A 38 -22.86 5.67 -14.88
CA ALA A 38 -23.42 5.07 -16.09
C ALA A 38 -22.32 4.92 -17.16
N ARG A 39 -22.08 3.70 -17.63
CA ARG A 39 -21.11 3.37 -18.69
C ARG A 39 -21.76 2.47 -19.73
N PRO A 40 -21.29 2.48 -20.99
CA PRO A 40 -21.79 1.58 -22.04
C PRO A 40 -21.27 0.13 -21.88
N ASP A 41 -20.30 -0.09 -20.99
CA ASP A 41 -19.68 -1.39 -20.75
C ASP A 41 -20.56 -2.32 -19.90
N GLU A 42 -20.48 -3.61 -20.17
CA GLU A 42 -21.05 -4.64 -19.29
C GLU A 42 -20.37 -4.61 -17.91
N PRO A 43 -21.09 -4.86 -16.79
CA PRO A 43 -20.55 -4.73 -15.43
C PRO A 43 -19.24 -5.48 -15.20
N GLN A 44 -19.11 -6.67 -15.78
CA GLN A 44 -17.88 -7.45 -15.68
C GLN A 44 -16.70 -6.75 -16.38
N ALA A 45 -16.89 -6.25 -17.61
CA ALA A 45 -15.85 -5.55 -18.36
C ALA A 45 -15.40 -4.27 -17.63
N ALA A 46 -16.35 -3.52 -17.07
CA ALA A 46 -16.07 -2.34 -16.27
C ALA A 46 -15.21 -2.68 -15.02
N SER A 47 -15.57 -3.74 -14.28
CA SER A 47 -14.78 -4.21 -13.14
C SER A 47 -13.36 -4.60 -13.52
N LEU A 48 -13.17 -5.33 -14.63
CA LEU A 48 -11.83 -5.77 -15.06
C LEU A 48 -10.93 -4.59 -15.44
N GLY A 49 -11.45 -3.58 -16.15
CA GLY A 49 -10.67 -2.38 -16.47
C GLY A 49 -10.26 -1.56 -15.24
N GLU A 50 -11.07 -1.59 -14.18
CA GLU A 50 -10.72 -0.95 -12.91
C GLU A 50 -9.64 -1.73 -12.14
N ILE A 51 -9.58 -3.06 -12.32
CA ILE A 51 -8.51 -3.91 -11.80
C ILE A 51 -7.19 -3.70 -12.57
N ASP A 52 -7.23 -3.47 -13.88
CA ASP A 52 -6.02 -3.18 -14.66
C ASP A 52 -5.22 -2.01 -14.05
N THR A 53 -5.95 -0.98 -13.65
CA THR A 53 -5.40 0.28 -13.14
C THR A 53 -5.21 0.32 -11.62
N CYS A 54 -5.62 -0.72 -10.88
CA CYS A 54 -5.42 -0.77 -9.43
C CYS A 54 -4.01 -1.25 -9.06
N ASP A 55 -3.52 -0.82 -7.91
CA ASP A 55 -2.27 -1.29 -7.33
C ASP A 55 -2.53 -2.46 -6.34
N ILE A 56 -3.68 -2.44 -5.67
CA ILE A 56 -4.07 -3.41 -4.63
C ILE A 56 -5.46 -3.94 -4.94
N PHE A 57 -5.65 -5.25 -4.78
CA PHE A 57 -6.95 -5.91 -4.82
C PHE A 57 -7.39 -6.27 -3.41
N VAL A 58 -8.63 -5.93 -3.04
CA VAL A 58 -9.25 -6.33 -1.78
C VAL A 58 -10.51 -7.13 -2.07
N GLY A 59 -10.53 -8.39 -1.64
CA GLY A 59 -11.68 -9.29 -1.76
C GLY A 59 -12.38 -9.51 -0.42
N ILE A 60 -13.70 -9.34 -0.36
CA ILE A 60 -14.52 -9.65 0.83
C ILE A 60 -15.53 -10.75 0.47
N TYR A 61 -15.50 -11.86 1.20
CA TYR A 61 -16.30 -13.05 0.89
C TYR A 61 -17.11 -13.55 2.09
N ALA A 62 -18.44 -13.46 2.00
CA ALA A 62 -19.37 -13.96 3.01
C ALA A 62 -20.09 -15.25 2.54
N HIS A 63 -21.42 -15.25 2.46
CA HIS A 63 -22.22 -16.45 2.22
C HIS A 63 -22.89 -16.51 0.83
N ARG A 64 -22.55 -15.58 -0.05
CA ARG A 64 -23.03 -15.54 -1.44
C ARG A 64 -21.88 -15.74 -2.42
N TYR A 65 -22.11 -16.55 -3.45
CA TYR A 65 -21.19 -16.75 -4.56
C TYR A 65 -21.20 -15.56 -5.53
N GLY A 66 -22.36 -14.91 -5.64
CA GLY A 66 -22.55 -13.74 -6.47
C GLY A 66 -23.13 -14.05 -7.84
N TYR A 67 -23.31 -13.01 -8.65
CA TYR A 67 -23.97 -13.12 -9.94
C TYR A 67 -23.06 -13.83 -10.96
N LYS A 68 -23.62 -14.84 -11.63
CA LYS A 68 -22.99 -15.54 -12.77
C LYS A 68 -23.60 -15.00 -14.08
N PRO A 69 -22.83 -14.28 -14.91
CA PRO A 69 -23.32 -13.80 -16.19
C PRO A 69 -23.75 -14.95 -17.12
N PRO A 70 -24.76 -14.75 -17.98
CA PRO A 70 -25.12 -15.73 -19.00
C PRO A 70 -23.91 -16.13 -19.85
N GLY A 71 -23.69 -17.43 -20.03
CA GLY A 71 -22.55 -17.96 -20.77
C GLY A 71 -21.23 -18.01 -20.00
N SER A 72 -21.17 -17.53 -18.75
CA SER A 72 -20.01 -17.69 -17.87
C SER A 72 -20.13 -18.93 -17.00
N ASP A 73 -19.00 -19.58 -16.73
CA ASP A 73 -18.91 -20.69 -15.75
C ASP A 73 -18.69 -20.19 -14.32
N ILE A 74 -18.22 -18.95 -14.15
CA ILE A 74 -17.85 -18.37 -12.85
C ILE A 74 -18.59 -17.05 -12.58
N SER A 75 -18.74 -16.71 -11.29
CA SER A 75 -19.30 -15.42 -10.88
C SER A 75 -18.39 -14.26 -11.23
N ILE A 76 -18.95 -13.05 -11.33
CA ILE A 76 -18.18 -11.82 -11.57
C ILE A 76 -17.06 -11.68 -10.51
N THR A 77 -17.39 -11.87 -9.24
CA THR A 77 -16.44 -11.77 -8.13
C THR A 77 -15.29 -12.79 -8.24
N GLN A 78 -15.56 -14.01 -8.70
CA GLN A 78 -14.48 -14.98 -8.96
C GLN A 78 -13.64 -14.59 -10.18
N ALA A 79 -14.26 -14.06 -11.24
CA ALA A 79 -13.53 -13.56 -12.41
C ALA A 79 -12.62 -12.38 -12.03
N GLU A 80 -13.10 -11.44 -11.22
CA GLU A 80 -12.32 -10.32 -10.68
C GLU A 80 -11.08 -10.81 -9.91
N PHE A 81 -11.26 -11.76 -8.98
CA PHE A 81 -10.15 -12.35 -8.21
C PHE A 81 -9.11 -13.00 -9.12
N ARG A 82 -9.54 -13.89 -10.02
CA ARG A 82 -8.62 -14.60 -10.93
C ARG A 82 -7.87 -13.64 -11.83
N TYR A 83 -8.54 -12.59 -12.32
CA TYR A 83 -7.92 -11.57 -13.15
C TYR A 83 -6.85 -10.79 -12.37
N ALA A 84 -7.16 -10.33 -11.16
CA ALA A 84 -6.19 -9.66 -10.28
C ALA A 84 -4.96 -10.54 -9.98
N GLN A 85 -5.17 -11.84 -9.72
CA GLN A 85 -4.07 -12.79 -9.54
C GLN A 85 -3.23 -12.97 -10.81
N SER A 86 -3.87 -13.04 -11.98
CA SER A 86 -3.16 -13.18 -13.27
C SER A 86 -2.26 -11.97 -13.59
N LEU A 87 -2.62 -10.79 -13.10
CA LEU A 87 -1.84 -9.55 -13.23
C LEU A 87 -0.81 -9.38 -12.11
N GLY A 88 -0.71 -10.32 -11.15
CA GLY A 88 0.23 -10.23 -10.03
C GLY A 88 -0.07 -9.09 -9.05
N LYS A 89 -1.34 -8.67 -8.92
CA LYS A 89 -1.73 -7.62 -7.98
C LYS A 89 -1.49 -8.04 -6.53
N SER A 90 -1.14 -7.09 -5.67
CA SER A 90 -1.11 -7.30 -4.22
C SER A 90 -2.55 -7.52 -3.71
N SER A 91 -2.88 -8.77 -3.37
CA SER A 91 -4.25 -9.16 -3.01
C SER A 91 -4.41 -9.41 -1.51
N PHE A 92 -5.42 -8.77 -0.90
CA PHE A 92 -5.83 -8.98 0.48
C PHE A 92 -7.25 -9.52 0.51
N CYS A 93 -7.43 -10.75 1.01
CA CYS A 93 -8.72 -11.43 1.00
C CYS A 93 -9.23 -11.68 2.42
N PHE A 94 -10.48 -11.29 2.65
CA PHE A 94 -11.17 -11.38 3.94
C PHE A 94 -12.38 -12.29 3.80
N VAL A 95 -12.51 -13.26 4.69
CA VAL A 95 -13.60 -14.25 4.67
C VAL A 95 -14.40 -14.15 5.96
N VAL A 96 -15.72 -14.20 5.90
CA VAL A 96 -16.52 -14.17 7.13
C VAL A 96 -16.16 -15.36 8.04
N ASN A 97 -16.17 -15.13 9.34
CA ASN A 97 -16.05 -16.18 10.35
C ASN A 97 -17.30 -17.07 10.28
N ASP A 98 -17.09 -18.39 10.27
CA ASP A 98 -18.16 -19.37 10.14
C ASP A 98 -19.11 -19.36 11.35
N ASP A 99 -18.65 -18.86 12.51
CA ASP A 99 -19.44 -18.70 13.73
C ASP A 99 -20.22 -17.37 13.80
N GLN A 100 -20.02 -16.46 12.84
CA GLN A 100 -20.71 -15.17 12.84
C GLN A 100 -22.19 -15.35 12.47
N PRO A 101 -23.14 -14.86 13.29
CA PRO A 101 -24.55 -14.89 12.92
C PRO A 101 -24.82 -14.15 11.61
N TRP A 102 -25.51 -14.81 10.69
CA TRP A 102 -25.88 -14.25 9.39
C TRP A 102 -27.37 -14.43 9.12
N SER A 103 -27.97 -13.46 8.42
CA SER A 103 -29.36 -13.56 8.00
C SER A 103 -29.52 -14.75 7.04
N PRO A 104 -30.45 -15.69 7.30
CA PRO A 104 -30.67 -16.84 6.41
C PRO A 104 -31.00 -16.44 4.97
N GLN A 105 -31.70 -15.31 4.77
CA GLN A 105 -32.04 -14.78 3.45
C GLN A 105 -30.82 -14.30 2.65
N MET A 106 -29.71 -14.05 3.35
CA MET A 106 -28.44 -13.59 2.77
C MET A 106 -27.45 -14.74 2.56
N ILE A 107 -27.84 -15.98 2.85
CA ILE A 107 -27.06 -17.18 2.56
C ILE A 107 -27.57 -17.75 1.24
N GLU A 108 -26.67 -17.99 0.29
CA GLU A 108 -27.03 -18.56 -1.00
C GLU A 108 -27.21 -20.08 -0.91
N ASP A 109 -28.25 -20.60 -1.56
CA ASP A 109 -28.52 -22.03 -1.67
C ASP A 109 -27.72 -22.68 -2.82
N GLU A 110 -27.93 -23.97 -3.07
CA GLU A 110 -27.32 -24.67 -4.20
C GLU A 110 -27.85 -24.14 -5.55
N PRO A 111 -27.00 -24.08 -6.60
CA PRO A 111 -25.60 -24.52 -6.63
C PRO A 111 -24.58 -23.47 -6.10
N GLY A 112 -25.04 -22.26 -5.78
CA GLY A 112 -24.18 -21.15 -5.36
C GLY A 112 -23.34 -21.48 -4.13
N LYS A 113 -23.93 -22.19 -3.15
CA LYS A 113 -23.24 -22.65 -1.94
C LYS A 113 -22.03 -23.53 -2.25
N SER A 114 -22.18 -24.53 -3.12
CA SER A 114 -21.07 -25.41 -3.52
C SER A 114 -20.00 -24.63 -4.30
N SER A 115 -20.41 -23.76 -5.22
CA SER A 115 -19.49 -22.92 -5.99
C SER A 115 -18.69 -21.96 -5.10
N LEU A 116 -19.34 -21.35 -4.11
CA LEU A 116 -18.68 -20.48 -3.13
C LEU A 116 -17.68 -21.26 -2.28
N ARG A 117 -18.02 -22.48 -1.85
CA ARG A 117 -17.09 -23.32 -1.09
C ARG A 117 -15.83 -23.62 -1.92
N ALA A 118 -16.01 -24.03 -3.17
CA ALA A 118 -14.88 -24.29 -4.08
C ALA A 118 -14.03 -23.02 -4.29
N PHE A 119 -14.67 -21.87 -4.46
CA PHE A 119 -13.96 -20.60 -4.63
C PHE A 119 -13.21 -20.15 -3.37
N LYS A 120 -13.80 -20.27 -2.17
CA LYS A 120 -13.09 -19.99 -0.91
C LYS A 120 -11.89 -20.91 -0.71
N THR A 121 -12.00 -22.18 -1.11
CA THR A 121 -10.85 -23.12 -1.13
C THR A 121 -9.77 -22.65 -2.10
N GLU A 122 -10.13 -22.26 -3.33
CA GLU A 122 -9.19 -21.69 -4.30
C GLU A 122 -8.41 -20.50 -3.72
N ILE A 123 -9.12 -19.53 -3.13
CA ILE A 123 -8.49 -18.36 -2.48
C ILE A 123 -7.53 -18.81 -1.36
N GLY A 124 -7.98 -19.70 -0.47
CA GLY A 124 -7.19 -20.17 0.68
C GLY A 124 -5.97 -21.01 0.31
N THR A 125 -5.94 -21.62 -0.88
CA THR A 125 -4.76 -22.31 -1.40
C THR A 125 -3.70 -21.37 -1.97
N GLY A 126 -4.13 -20.24 -2.55
CA GLY A 126 -3.24 -19.28 -3.19
C GLY A 126 -2.77 -18.14 -2.28
N LEU A 127 -3.52 -17.82 -1.21
CA LEU A 127 -3.30 -16.65 -0.35
C LEU A 127 -3.64 -16.96 1.10
N VAL A 128 -2.94 -16.27 2.01
CA VAL A 128 -3.36 -16.19 3.42
C VAL A 128 -4.57 -15.25 3.52
N THR A 129 -5.70 -15.76 3.98
CA THR A 129 -6.91 -14.98 4.23
C THR A 129 -7.08 -14.63 5.70
N GLU A 130 -7.69 -13.49 6.00
CA GLU A 130 -8.07 -13.12 7.37
C GLU A 130 -9.58 -13.28 7.57
N LYS A 131 -10.00 -13.80 8.73
CA LYS A 131 -11.42 -13.97 9.07
C LYS A 131 -12.00 -12.68 9.63
N PHE A 132 -13.25 -12.31 9.31
CA PHE A 132 -13.93 -11.14 9.89
C PHE A 132 -15.32 -11.47 10.45
N THR A 133 -15.83 -10.64 11.37
CA THR A 133 -17.16 -10.80 11.99
C THR A 133 -18.11 -9.65 11.66
N THR A 134 -17.81 -8.44 12.10
CA THR A 134 -18.66 -7.25 11.94
C THR A 134 -18.07 -6.26 10.92
N PRO A 135 -18.84 -5.28 10.44
CA PRO A 135 -18.31 -4.24 9.55
C PRO A 135 -17.12 -3.47 10.15
N ASP A 136 -17.16 -3.17 11.44
CA ASP A 136 -16.05 -2.46 12.12
C ASP A 136 -14.82 -3.35 12.31
N ASP A 137 -15.00 -4.64 12.61
CA ASP A 137 -13.91 -5.62 12.66
C ASP A 137 -13.23 -5.76 11.29
N LEU A 138 -14.02 -5.86 10.21
CA LEU A 138 -13.49 -5.89 8.84
C LEU A 138 -12.71 -4.62 8.52
N ALA A 139 -13.25 -3.43 8.84
CA ALA A 139 -12.57 -2.17 8.61
C ALA A 139 -11.22 -2.08 9.33
N LEU A 140 -11.15 -2.53 10.60
CA LEU A 140 -9.91 -2.57 11.37
C LEU A 140 -8.88 -3.50 10.71
N LYS A 141 -9.30 -4.68 10.26
CA LYS A 141 -8.42 -5.67 9.60
C LYS A 141 -7.91 -5.19 8.27
N ILE A 142 -8.76 -4.54 7.47
CA ILE A 142 -8.36 -3.88 6.23
C ILE A 142 -7.35 -2.76 6.54
N ALA A 143 -7.66 -1.87 7.48
CA ALA A 143 -6.80 -0.74 7.81
C ALA A 143 -5.41 -1.20 8.28
N THR A 144 -5.36 -2.23 9.12
CA THR A 144 -4.10 -2.77 9.65
C THR A 144 -3.31 -3.54 8.60
N SER A 145 -3.96 -4.36 7.76
CA SER A 145 -3.30 -5.14 6.71
C SER A 145 -2.78 -4.25 5.57
N LEU A 146 -3.61 -3.33 5.06
CA LEU A 146 -3.18 -2.38 4.04
C LEU A 146 -2.18 -1.37 4.61
N GLY A 147 -2.43 -0.84 5.81
CA GLY A 147 -1.51 0.07 6.48
C GLY A 147 -0.13 -0.55 6.67
N ARG A 148 -0.06 -1.83 7.06
CA ARG A 148 1.20 -2.58 7.13
C ARG A 148 1.83 -2.74 5.75
N HIS A 149 1.08 -3.09 4.72
CA HIS A 149 1.62 -3.27 3.36
C HIS A 149 2.13 -1.96 2.75
N ILE A 150 1.38 -0.87 2.92
CA ILE A 150 1.77 0.47 2.50
C ILE A 150 3.00 0.94 3.29
N ALA A 151 3.08 0.58 4.58
CA ALA A 151 4.24 0.87 5.42
C ALA A 151 5.37 -0.16 5.28
N GLN A 152 5.20 -1.29 4.59
CA GLN A 152 6.21 -2.36 4.50
C GLN A 152 7.52 -1.94 3.83
N PRO A 153 7.55 -1.01 2.85
CA PRO A 153 8.80 -0.39 2.41
C PRO A 153 9.58 0.26 3.58
N PHE A 154 8.92 0.55 4.70
CA PHE A 154 9.47 1.20 5.90
C PHE A 154 9.35 0.36 7.19
N SER A 155 8.72 -0.82 7.19
CA SER A 155 8.51 -1.64 8.40
C SER A 155 9.80 -2.22 9.01
N PRO A 156 10.81 -2.60 8.22
CA PRO A 156 12.12 -2.90 8.77
C PRO A 156 12.75 -1.69 9.45
N LEU A 157 12.40 -0.47 9.02
CA LEU A 157 12.91 0.75 9.64
C LEU A 157 12.37 0.93 11.05
N VAL A 158 11.05 0.80 11.19
CA VAL A 158 10.32 0.96 12.47
C VAL A 158 10.65 -0.16 13.46
N SER A 159 10.90 -1.37 12.96
CA SER A 159 11.25 -2.52 13.81
C SER A 159 12.72 -2.46 14.28
N GLY A 160 13.64 -2.06 13.40
CA GLY A 160 15.02 -1.73 13.77
C GLY A 160 15.07 -0.62 14.82
N LEU A 161 14.25 0.43 14.64
CA LEU A 161 14.05 1.53 15.59
C LEU A 161 13.62 1.05 16.98
N ARG A 162 12.57 0.23 17.05
CA ARG A 162 12.06 -0.28 18.34
C ARG A 162 13.12 -1.10 19.06
N ASN A 163 13.87 -1.93 18.32
CA ASN A 163 14.94 -2.74 18.90
C ASN A 163 16.13 -1.87 19.35
N LEU A 164 16.58 -0.89 18.57
CA LEU A 164 17.65 0.05 18.94
C LEU A 164 17.30 0.93 20.14
N ILE A 165 16.06 1.41 20.23
CA ILE A 165 15.57 2.20 21.37
C ILE A 165 15.53 1.35 22.64
N GLN A 166 15.22 0.06 22.51
CA GLN A 166 15.13 -0.88 23.63
C GLN A 166 16.48 -1.49 24.03
N SER A 167 17.46 -1.61 23.11
CA SER A 167 18.69 -2.35 23.34
C SER A 167 19.91 -1.51 23.75
N ASN A 168 19.88 -0.19 23.64
CA ASN A 168 21.06 0.66 23.89
C ASN A 168 21.02 1.40 25.24
N SER A 169 21.57 0.76 26.27
CA SER A 169 21.77 1.27 27.63
C SER A 169 23.00 2.20 27.79
N GLY A 170 23.63 2.65 26.69
CA GLY A 170 24.84 3.50 26.71
C GLY A 170 24.77 4.82 25.92
N VAL A 171 23.64 5.14 25.26
CA VAL A 171 23.50 6.35 24.43
C VAL A 171 22.60 7.37 25.13
N SER A 172 23.04 8.64 25.19
CA SER A 172 22.24 9.72 25.80
C SER A 172 20.85 9.83 25.16
N ALA A 173 19.85 10.25 25.94
CA ALA A 173 18.47 10.40 25.45
C ALA A 173 18.40 11.37 24.26
N ASP A 174 19.18 12.46 24.30
CA ASP A 174 19.25 13.47 23.25
C ASP A 174 19.76 12.91 21.92
N ASN A 175 20.76 12.02 21.95
CA ASN A 175 21.27 11.38 20.74
C ASN A 175 20.24 10.39 20.15
N ARG A 176 19.50 9.67 21.01
CA ARG A 176 18.40 8.80 20.56
C ARG A 176 17.28 9.59 19.90
N GLN A 177 16.93 10.76 20.44
CA GLN A 177 15.92 11.63 19.86
C GLN A 177 16.37 12.21 18.51
N ALA A 178 17.62 12.68 18.41
CA ALA A 178 18.16 13.20 17.15
C ALA A 178 18.17 12.14 16.03
N VAL A 179 18.55 10.89 16.33
CA VAL A 179 18.50 9.77 15.38
C VAL A 179 17.06 9.46 14.97
N ALA A 180 16.12 9.45 15.92
CA ALA A 180 14.71 9.23 15.62
C ALA A 180 14.12 10.33 14.73
N ASP A 181 14.48 11.60 14.98
CA ASP A 181 14.02 12.75 14.19
C ASP A 181 14.59 12.72 12.77
N ALA A 182 15.87 12.40 12.60
CA ALA A 182 16.51 12.28 11.29
C ALA A 182 15.88 11.15 10.46
N LEU A 183 15.59 10.01 11.09
CA LEU A 183 14.95 8.89 10.42
C LEU A 183 13.48 9.18 10.08
N SER A 184 12.74 9.81 10.98
CA SER A 184 11.36 10.24 10.73
C SER A 184 11.28 11.18 9.51
N ALA A 185 12.19 12.16 9.44
CA ALA A 185 12.28 13.07 8.30
C ALA A 185 12.63 12.34 6.99
N ALA A 186 13.58 11.39 7.04
CA ALA A 186 13.95 10.57 5.89
C ALA A 186 12.77 9.74 5.34
N VAL A 187 11.97 9.13 6.22
CA VAL A 187 10.78 8.37 5.83
C VAL A 187 9.68 9.28 5.27
N ALA A 188 9.44 10.42 5.91
CA ALA A 188 8.43 11.37 5.49
C ALA A 188 8.70 11.89 4.08
N ILE A 189 9.94 12.30 3.79
CA ILE A 189 10.30 12.86 2.48
C ILE A 189 10.32 11.80 1.37
N ALA A 190 10.77 10.57 1.67
CA ALA A 190 10.71 9.47 0.71
C ALA A 190 9.26 9.17 0.30
N ASN A 191 8.33 9.13 1.26
CA ASN A 191 6.91 8.92 1.01
C ASN A 191 6.27 10.06 0.20
N ARG A 192 6.62 11.31 0.50
CA ARG A 192 6.17 12.46 -0.29
C ARG A 192 6.65 12.36 -1.74
N THR A 193 7.91 11.94 -1.92
CA THR A 193 8.52 11.76 -3.25
C THR A 193 7.82 10.66 -4.05
N LEU A 194 7.55 9.49 -3.46
CA LEU A 194 6.82 8.40 -4.12
C LEU A 194 5.45 8.84 -4.60
N ARG A 195 4.70 9.56 -3.74
CA ARG A 195 3.37 10.08 -4.10
C ARG A 195 3.45 11.01 -5.30
N TYR A 196 4.36 11.97 -5.30
CA TYR A 196 4.49 12.92 -6.41
C TYR A 196 4.93 12.24 -7.72
N VAL A 197 5.90 11.32 -7.67
CA VAL A 197 6.34 10.59 -8.88
C VAL A 197 5.19 9.77 -9.47
N ALA A 198 4.39 9.12 -8.63
CA ALA A 198 3.20 8.38 -9.06
C ALA A 198 2.12 9.30 -9.66
N GLU A 199 1.93 10.50 -9.11
CA GLU A 199 1.03 11.52 -9.68
C GLU A 199 1.52 12.00 -11.06
N ARG A 200 2.79 12.38 -11.16
CA ARG A 200 3.42 12.89 -12.40
C ARG A 200 3.39 11.84 -13.52
N GLY A 201 3.58 10.56 -13.22
CA GLY A 201 3.48 9.49 -14.20
C GLY A 201 2.09 9.31 -14.83
N ARG A 202 1.01 9.80 -14.17
CA ARG A 202 -0.36 9.70 -14.67
C ARG A 202 -0.81 10.92 -15.48
N SER A 203 -0.48 12.13 -15.02
CA SER A 203 -0.90 13.37 -15.69
C SER A 203 0.12 13.88 -16.71
N SER A 204 1.38 13.44 -16.62
CA SER A 204 2.54 14.06 -17.30
C SER A 204 2.74 15.54 -16.95
N GLU A 205 1.99 16.08 -15.99
CA GLU A 205 2.07 17.48 -15.58
C GLU A 205 3.12 17.67 -14.49
N VAL A 206 3.94 18.71 -14.65
CA VAL A 206 4.89 19.16 -13.63
C VAL A 206 4.16 20.10 -12.67
N ASN A 207 4.36 19.91 -11.37
CA ASN A 207 3.84 20.80 -10.33
C ASN A 207 5.01 21.47 -9.59
N PRO A 208 5.39 22.71 -9.96
CA PRO A 208 6.54 23.41 -9.37
C PRO A 208 6.44 23.56 -7.85
N THR A 209 5.24 23.79 -7.31
CA THR A 209 5.04 23.90 -5.86
C THR A 209 5.37 22.59 -5.15
N LYS A 210 4.93 21.45 -5.69
CA LYS A 210 5.26 20.14 -5.10
C LYS A 210 6.75 19.81 -5.23
N GLU A 211 7.38 20.17 -6.35
CA GLU A 211 8.84 19.97 -6.54
C GLU A 211 9.66 20.83 -5.57
N GLU A 212 9.25 22.08 -5.34
CA GLU A 212 9.85 22.95 -4.32
C GLU A 212 9.70 22.36 -2.91
N GLU A 213 8.52 21.85 -2.54
CA GLU A 213 8.29 21.19 -1.26
C GLU A 213 9.14 19.92 -1.09
N LEU A 214 9.36 19.17 -2.18
CA LEU A 214 10.26 18.01 -2.17
C LEU A 214 11.70 18.46 -1.97
N SER A 215 12.15 19.50 -2.66
CA SER A 215 13.48 20.08 -2.46
C SER A 215 13.71 20.45 -0.99
N GLN A 216 12.81 21.24 -0.41
CA GLN A 216 12.91 21.67 0.98
C GLN A 216 12.95 20.50 1.95
N GLY A 217 12.07 19.50 1.76
CA GLY A 217 12.02 18.34 2.65
C GLY A 217 13.25 17.44 2.53
N TRP A 218 13.84 17.29 1.33
CA TRP A 218 15.09 16.52 1.15
C TRP A 218 16.26 17.26 1.81
N ALA A 219 16.32 18.58 1.70
CA ALA A 219 17.32 19.41 2.37
C ALA A 219 17.19 19.31 3.90
N GLU A 220 15.96 19.42 4.43
CA GLU A 220 15.72 19.31 5.87
C GLU A 220 16.17 17.96 6.44
N ALA A 221 15.81 16.85 5.77
CA ALA A 221 16.24 15.52 6.17
C ALA A 221 17.78 15.36 6.09
N GLY A 222 18.42 15.92 5.06
CA GLY A 222 19.88 15.96 4.95
C GLY A 222 20.55 16.72 6.11
N PHE A 223 20.02 17.88 6.49
CA PHE A 223 20.55 18.64 7.63
C PHE A 223 20.37 17.92 8.97
N LYS A 224 19.25 17.19 9.15
CA LYS A 224 19.06 16.36 10.35
C LYS A 224 20.07 15.21 10.42
N LEU A 225 20.44 14.62 9.28
CA LEU A 225 21.51 13.61 9.22
C LEU A 225 22.87 14.21 9.58
N LEU A 226 23.19 15.42 9.11
CA LEU A 226 24.42 16.13 9.45
C LEU A 226 24.49 16.54 10.93
N ALA A 227 23.34 16.73 11.57
CA ALA A 227 23.26 17.09 12.99
C ALA A 227 23.44 15.89 13.95
N LEU A 228 23.55 14.66 13.44
CA LEU A 228 23.82 13.48 14.26
C LEU A 228 25.24 13.53 14.84
N PRO A 229 25.51 12.96 16.03
CA PRO A 229 26.84 12.98 16.64
C PRO A 229 27.93 12.29 15.81
N ASN A 230 27.55 11.26 15.04
CA ASN A 230 28.40 10.61 14.04
C ASN A 230 27.65 10.65 12.69
N PRO A 231 27.70 11.79 11.98
CA PRO A 231 26.84 12.00 10.82
C PRO A 231 27.29 11.12 9.65
N PRO A 232 26.37 10.43 8.96
CA PRO A 232 26.70 9.73 7.72
C PRO A 232 26.82 10.74 6.59
N THR A 233 27.96 11.43 6.52
CA THR A 233 28.15 12.62 5.65
C THR A 233 27.89 12.33 4.18
N ASP A 234 28.29 11.17 3.67
CA ASP A 234 28.04 10.79 2.28
C ASP A 234 26.53 10.64 1.99
N LEU A 235 25.80 9.94 2.85
CA LEU A 235 24.35 9.81 2.74
C LEU A 235 23.67 11.19 2.85
N ALA A 236 24.09 12.00 3.82
CA ALA A 236 23.52 13.33 4.00
C ALA A 236 23.77 14.25 2.79
N ASN A 237 24.96 14.19 2.18
CA ASN A 237 25.25 14.92 0.95
C ASN A 237 24.35 14.46 -0.20
N ARG A 238 24.04 13.17 -0.30
CA ARG A 238 23.10 12.66 -1.31
C ARG A 238 21.66 13.12 -1.08
N TYR A 239 21.24 13.31 0.17
CA TYR A 239 19.97 13.98 0.48
C TYR A 239 19.96 15.43 -0.04
N LEU A 240 21.05 16.16 0.15
CA LEU A 240 21.19 17.53 -0.37
C LEU A 240 21.21 17.58 -1.91
N LEU A 241 21.91 16.64 -2.55
CA LEU A 241 21.88 16.50 -4.02
C LEU A 241 20.48 16.12 -4.52
N LYS A 242 19.73 15.31 -3.77
CA LYS A 242 18.33 15.01 -4.08
C LYS A 242 17.43 16.24 -3.94
N ALA A 243 17.74 17.15 -3.01
CA ALA A 243 17.07 18.44 -2.91
C ALA A 243 17.38 19.34 -4.12
N GLU A 244 18.65 19.40 -4.54
CA GLU A 244 19.05 20.11 -5.75
C GLU A 244 18.35 19.55 -6.99
N TYR A 245 18.26 18.22 -7.12
CA TYR A 245 17.49 17.56 -8.17
C TYR A 245 16.04 18.06 -8.21
N TRP A 246 15.36 18.13 -7.07
CA TRP A 246 13.98 18.61 -7.05
C TRP A 246 13.84 20.13 -7.22
N SER A 247 14.92 20.89 -7.05
CA SER A 247 14.92 22.32 -7.34
C SER A 247 15.03 22.60 -8.83
N TYR A 248 15.75 21.76 -9.57
CA TYR A 248 16.03 21.93 -11.00
C TYR A 248 16.05 20.59 -11.76
N PRO A 249 14.94 19.82 -11.82
CA PRO A 249 14.95 18.46 -12.38
C PRO A 249 15.46 18.39 -13.82
N GLU A 250 15.24 19.44 -14.60
CA GLU A 250 15.66 19.59 -16.00
C GLU A 250 17.19 19.65 -16.18
N LEU A 251 17.95 19.98 -15.13
CA LEU A 251 19.41 20.04 -15.15
C LEU A 251 20.07 18.69 -14.79
N TRP A 252 19.26 17.66 -14.55
CA TRP A 252 19.73 16.34 -14.11
C TRP A 252 19.43 15.27 -15.16
N THR A 253 20.48 14.78 -15.80
CA THR A 253 20.40 13.60 -16.67
C THR A 253 20.27 12.32 -15.84
N ASP A 254 19.74 11.26 -16.44
CA ASP A 254 19.69 9.94 -15.77
C ASP A 254 21.08 9.45 -15.35
N GLU A 255 22.11 9.66 -16.19
CA GLU A 255 23.50 9.34 -15.86
C GLU A 255 23.98 10.11 -14.61
N ARG A 256 23.68 11.42 -14.51
CA ARG A 256 24.05 12.22 -13.33
C ARG A 256 23.32 11.72 -12.08
N VAL A 257 22.05 11.34 -12.20
CA VAL A 257 21.25 10.78 -11.10
C VAL A 257 21.85 9.46 -10.60
N ASP A 258 22.28 8.59 -11.51
CA ASP A 258 22.88 7.29 -11.20
C ASP A 258 24.28 7.44 -10.60
N VAL A 259 25.14 8.28 -11.17
CA VAL A 259 26.48 8.59 -10.64
C VAL A 259 26.40 9.23 -9.25
N ALA A 260 25.45 10.14 -9.05
CA ALA A 260 25.22 10.76 -7.75
C ALA A 260 24.54 9.83 -6.74
N ARG A 261 24.08 8.64 -7.17
CA ARG A 261 23.43 7.63 -6.32
C ARG A 261 22.21 8.19 -5.59
N ILE A 262 21.44 9.05 -6.28
CA ILE A 262 20.27 9.74 -5.71
C ILE A 262 18.93 9.15 -6.16
N ARG A 263 18.94 7.94 -6.73
CA ARG A 263 17.70 7.18 -6.96
C ARG A 263 17.03 6.91 -5.61
N LEU A 264 15.71 6.96 -5.59
CA LEU A 264 14.96 6.88 -4.34
C LEU A 264 15.13 5.52 -3.65
N THR A 265 15.18 4.45 -4.43
CA THR A 265 15.42 3.08 -3.95
C THR A 265 16.77 3.00 -3.24
N GLU A 266 17.81 3.54 -3.85
CA GLU A 266 19.17 3.49 -3.34
C GLU A 266 19.34 4.30 -2.05
N ILE A 267 18.87 5.56 -2.04
CA ILE A 267 18.92 6.39 -0.84
C ILE A 267 18.11 5.75 0.30
N ALA A 268 16.95 5.16 0.01
CA ALA A 268 16.10 4.54 1.03
C ALA A 268 16.74 3.28 1.63
N GLU A 269 17.34 2.42 0.80
CA GLU A 269 18.05 1.22 1.25
C GLU A 269 19.27 1.56 2.11
N GLU A 270 20.02 2.58 1.74
CA GLU A 270 21.22 2.97 2.49
C GLU A 270 20.87 3.70 3.79
N SER A 271 19.85 4.56 3.79
CA SER A 271 19.28 5.13 5.01
C SER A 271 18.84 4.04 5.99
N ARG A 272 18.28 2.93 5.49
CA ARG A 272 17.93 1.78 6.31
C ARG A 272 19.15 1.09 6.92
N THR A 273 20.18 0.86 6.12
CA THR A 273 21.40 0.17 6.55
C THR A 273 22.12 0.98 7.63
N ILE A 274 22.33 2.27 7.36
CA ILE A 274 23.14 3.16 8.19
C ILE A 274 22.44 3.55 9.49
N LEU A 275 21.16 3.98 9.43
CA LEU A 275 20.47 4.50 10.61
C LEU A 275 20.03 3.42 11.59
N LEU A 276 20.00 2.16 11.15
CA LEU A 276 19.50 1.03 11.97
C LEU A 276 20.54 -0.03 12.26
N GLY A 277 21.77 0.15 11.78
CA GLY A 277 22.84 -0.83 11.95
C GLY A 277 22.51 -2.20 11.35
N MET A 278 21.63 -2.24 10.34
CA MET A 278 21.28 -3.48 9.65
C MET A 278 22.35 -3.79 8.60
N HIS A 279 23.42 -4.50 8.99
CA HIS A 279 24.34 -5.08 8.00
C HIS A 279 23.64 -6.21 7.24
N LEU A 280 23.78 -6.23 5.91
CA LEU A 280 23.51 -7.42 5.11
C LEU A 280 24.67 -8.41 5.30
N PRO A 281 24.42 -9.73 5.28
CA PRO A 281 25.50 -10.69 5.11
C PRO A 281 26.17 -10.46 3.75
N ASP A 282 27.49 -10.34 3.74
CA ASP A 282 28.29 -10.29 2.52
C ASP A 282 28.02 -11.56 1.70
N ASN A 283 27.60 -11.38 0.44
CA ASN A 283 27.47 -12.47 -0.54
C ASN A 283 28.83 -12.81 -1.15
#